data_AF-A0A3C0PCA3-F1
#
_entry.id   AF-A0A3C0PCA3-F1
#
_cell.length_a   1.000
_cell.length_b   1.000
_cell.length_c   1.000
_cell.angle_alpha   90.00
_cell.angle_beta   90.00
_cell.angle_gamma   90.00
#
_symmetry.space_group_name_H-M   'P 1'
#
loop_
_entity.id
_entity.type
_entity.pdbx_description
1 polymer ?
#
loop_
_entity_poly.entity_id
_entity_poly.type
_entity_poly.pdbx_seq_one_letter_code
_entity_poly.pdbx_strand_id
1 'polypeptide(L)'
;MDKIFEKFDIVVAAGGTGGHIFPALAVALQLRRERGNISLLWAGTTRSREVELCKKNNIPLVLLDVTGIERKLSIKAVSAALNFVREFLRIRSLFAKNRPRAVIAFGGYVCAPVLAAARILGIPYFIHEQNTVAGLVNRL
;
A
#
# COMPACT_ATOMS: atom_id res chain seq x y z
N MET A 1 15.67 4.67 -10.22
CA MET A 1 16.48 4.39 -9.01
C MET A 1 15.54 3.97 -7.90
N ASP A 2 15.51 2.68 -7.57
CA ASP A 2 14.89 2.21 -6.34
C ASP A 2 15.67 2.79 -5.16
N LYS A 3 15.06 3.71 -4.41
CA LYS A 3 15.64 4.15 -3.14
C LYS A 3 15.70 2.91 -2.23
N ILE A 4 16.88 2.60 -1.72
CA ILE A 4 17.03 1.66 -0.61
C ILE A 4 16.30 2.32 0.56
N PHE A 5 15.11 1.81 0.90
CA PHE A 5 14.38 2.30 2.06
C PHE A 5 15.16 1.90 3.32
N GLU A 6 15.46 2.87 4.18
CA GLU A 6 15.83 2.59 5.56
C GLU A 6 14.72 1.79 6.25
N LYS A 7 15.07 1.12 7.36
CA LYS A 7 14.15 0.31 8.15
C LYS A 7 12.88 1.13 8.49
N PHE A 8 11.71 0.55 8.23
CA PHE A 8 10.40 1.16 8.51
C PHE A 8 9.58 0.28 9.46
N ASP A 9 8.86 0.89 10.39
CA ASP A 9 8.09 0.19 11.42
C ASP A 9 6.67 -0.15 10.95
N ILE A 10 6.01 0.78 10.27
CA ILE A 10 4.62 0.60 9.82
C ILE A 10 4.51 0.95 8.34
N VAL A 11 3.79 0.11 7.60
CA VAL A 11 3.43 0.38 6.20
C VAL A 11 1.99 0.84 6.13
N VAL A 12 1.76 1.98 5.49
CA VAL A 12 0.42 2.50 5.20
C VAL A 12 0.17 2.34 3.71
N ALA A 13 -0.81 1.50 3.34
CA ALA A 13 -1.17 1.23 1.95
C ALA A 13 -2.47 1.95 1.61
N ALA A 14 -2.42 2.80 0.58
CA ALA A 14 -3.59 3.49 0.05
C ALA A 14 -3.30 3.99 -1.37
N GLY A 15 -4.30 3.91 -2.24
CA GLY A 15 -4.16 4.39 -3.61
C GLY A 15 -5.51 4.60 -4.30
N GLY A 16 -5.49 5.32 -5.42
CA GLY A 16 -6.70 5.65 -6.18
C GLY A 16 -7.26 7.02 -5.80
N THR A 17 -8.42 7.06 -5.16
CA THR A 17 -9.17 8.30 -4.90
C THR A 17 -8.89 8.91 -3.52
N GLY A 18 -9.35 10.14 -3.30
CA GLY A 18 -9.25 10.82 -2.01
C GLY A 18 -9.90 10.06 -0.85
N GLY A 19 -10.92 9.24 -1.12
CA GLY A 19 -11.62 8.45 -0.10
C GLY A 19 -10.73 7.43 0.61
N HIS A 20 -9.67 6.95 -0.04
CA HIS A 20 -8.67 6.08 0.59
C HIS A 20 -7.46 6.88 1.10
N ILE A 21 -7.02 7.87 0.31
CA ILE A 21 -5.78 8.61 0.56
C ILE A 21 -5.88 9.51 1.80
N PHE A 22 -6.98 10.25 1.98
CA PHE A 22 -7.08 11.19 3.10
C PHE A 22 -7.22 10.50 4.47
N PRO A 23 -8.04 9.45 4.63
CA PRO A 23 -8.08 8.68 5.88
C PRO A 23 -6.74 8.02 6.19
N ALA A 24 -6.06 7.47 5.19
CA ALA A 24 -4.72 6.91 5.34
C ALA A 24 -3.71 7.95 5.83
N LEU A 25 -3.74 9.17 5.26
CA LEU A 25 -2.88 10.26 5.71
C LEU A 25 -3.20 10.68 7.15
N ALA A 26 -4.48 10.82 7.48
CA ALA A 26 -4.89 11.21 8.82
C ALA A 26 -4.34 10.24 9.88
N VAL A 27 -4.46 8.93 9.64
CA VAL A 27 -3.91 7.90 10.52
C VAL A 27 -2.37 7.94 10.55
N ALA A 28 -1.71 8.08 9.40
CA ALA A 28 -0.25 8.17 9.32
C ALA A 28 0.29 9.36 10.16
N LEU A 29 -0.32 10.54 10.02
CA LEU A 29 0.08 11.72 10.77
C LEU A 29 -0.21 11.59 12.26
N GLN A 30 -1.34 10.98 12.64
CA GLN A 30 -1.68 10.75 14.03
C GLN A 30 -0.72 9.77 14.71
N LEU A 31 -0.38 8.66 14.04
CA LEU A 31 0.62 7.70 14.53
C LEU A 31 1.97 8.37 14.82
N ARG A 32 2.41 9.25 13.90
CA ARG A 32 3.65 10.00 14.09
C ARG A 32 3.57 10.96 15.29
N ARG A 33 2.42 11.62 15.50
CA ARG A 33 2.20 12.54 16.63
C ARG A 33 2.21 11.81 17.97
N GLU A 34 1.52 10.68 18.09
CA GLU A 34 1.38 9.98 19.36
C GLU A 34 2.63 9.21 19.77
N ARG A 35 3.38 8.69 18.79
CA ARG A 35 4.47 7.75 19.06
C ARG A 35 5.86 8.27 18.73
N GLY A 36 6.00 9.42 18.06
CA GLY A 36 7.23 10.22 17.85
C GLY A 36 8.37 9.55 17.07
N ASN A 37 8.63 8.28 17.33
CA ASN A 37 9.75 7.47 16.86
C ASN A 37 9.27 6.27 16.02
N ILE A 38 8.10 6.38 15.38
CA ILE A 38 7.63 5.38 14.41
C ILE A 38 8.01 5.85 13.01
N SER A 39 8.81 5.02 12.34
CA SER A 39 9.14 5.19 10.93
C SER A 39 8.02 4.62 10.04
N LEU A 40 7.56 5.43 9.08
CA LEU A 40 6.46 5.07 8.18
C LEU A 40 6.97 4.84 6.75
N LEU A 41 6.34 3.89 6.05
CA LEU A 41 6.43 3.75 4.61
C LEU A 41 5.03 3.81 4.01
N TRP A 42 4.81 4.71 3.08
CA TRP A 42 3.59 4.72 2.26
C TRP A 42 3.75 3.79 1.06
N ALA A 43 2.77 2.93 0.82
CA ALA A 43 2.65 2.12 -0.39
C ALA A 43 1.46 2.62 -1.22
N GLY A 44 1.73 3.10 -2.43
CA GLY A 44 0.68 3.62 -3.31
C GLY A 44 0.97 3.38 -4.80
N THR A 45 0.21 4.04 -5.67
CA THR A 45 0.31 3.91 -7.14
C THR A 45 0.97 5.11 -7.82
N THR A 46 1.65 4.86 -8.93
CA THR A 46 2.24 5.90 -9.80
C THR A 46 1.26 6.92 -10.37
N ARG A 47 -0.05 6.69 -10.25
CA ARG A 47 -1.11 7.43 -10.96
C ARG A 47 -1.84 8.45 -10.08
N SER A 48 -1.44 8.65 -8.83
CA SER A 48 -2.26 9.35 -7.84
C SER A 48 -1.58 10.58 -7.21
N ARG A 49 -2.40 11.44 -6.57
CA ARG A 49 -1.97 12.65 -5.83
C ARG A 49 -1.16 12.33 -4.57
N GLU A 50 -1.02 11.06 -4.23
CA GLU A 50 -0.23 10.57 -3.10
C GLU A 50 1.23 11.01 -3.13
N VAL A 51 1.85 11.17 -4.31
CA VAL A 51 3.28 11.51 -4.43
C VAL A 51 3.54 12.88 -3.81
N GLU A 52 2.74 13.87 -4.19
CA GLU A 52 2.84 15.23 -3.68
C GLU A 52 2.54 15.28 -2.18
N LEU A 53 1.51 14.55 -1.75
CA LEU A 53 1.07 14.49 -0.37
C LEU A 53 2.10 13.81 0.53
N CYS A 54 2.71 12.70 0.12
CA CYS A 54 3.79 12.06 0.85
C CYS A 54 5.03 12.96 0.92
N LYS A 55 5.39 13.61 -0.19
CA LYS A 55 6.49 14.58 -0.23
C LYS A 55 6.27 15.73 0.74
N LYS A 56 5.08 16.36 0.73
CA LYS A 56 4.72 17.48 1.61
C LYS A 56 4.78 17.09 3.10
N ASN A 57 4.49 15.83 3.42
CA ASN A 57 4.45 15.35 4.80
C ASN A 57 5.74 14.62 5.24
N ASN A 58 6.77 14.58 4.39
CA ASN A 58 8.01 13.84 4.61
C ASN A 58 7.78 12.36 4.95
N ILE A 59 6.90 11.70 4.19
CA ILE A 59 6.62 10.26 4.33
C ILE A 59 7.34 9.52 3.19
N PRO A 60 8.25 8.57 3.50
CA PRO A 60 8.82 7.67 2.50
C PRO A 60 7.73 6.98 1.69
N LEU A 61 7.93 6.87 0.38
CA LEU A 61 6.91 6.36 -0.55
C LEU A 61 7.49 5.28 -1.45
N VAL A 62 6.85 4.11 -1.49
CA VAL A 62 7.03 3.09 -2.52
C VAL A 62 5.85 3.13 -3.49
N LEU A 63 6.16 3.27 -4.77
CA LEU A 63 5.19 3.30 -5.86
C LEU A 63 5.11 1.92 -6.51
N LEU A 64 3.90 1.39 -6.62
CA LEU A 64 3.58 0.13 -7.28
C LEU A 64 2.79 0.43 -8.56
N ASP A 65 3.16 -0.23 -9.64
CA ASP A 65 2.41 -0.20 -10.90
C ASP A 65 1.34 -1.27 -10.90
N VAL A 66 0.20 -0.96 -10.27
CA VAL A 66 -0.95 -1.87 -10.15
C VAL A 66 -2.24 -1.18 -10.57
N THR A 67 -3.06 -1.94 -11.28
CA THR A 67 -4.37 -1.50 -11.79
C THR A 67 -5.42 -2.56 -11.53
N GLY A 68 -6.68 -2.19 -11.71
CA GLY A 68 -7.76 -3.16 -11.71
C GLY A 68 -7.61 -4.18 -12.84
N ILE A 69 -7.99 -5.41 -12.54
CA ILE A 69 -8.05 -6.50 -13.51
C ILE A 69 -9.46 -6.54 -14.08
N GLU A 70 -9.58 -6.45 -15.40
CA GLU A 70 -10.86 -6.58 -16.10
C GLU A 70 -11.45 -7.99 -15.88
N ARG A 71 -12.77 -8.11 -15.75
CA ARG A 71 -13.43 -9.41 -15.55
C ARG A 71 -13.38 -10.33 -16.77
N LYS A 72 -13.22 -9.75 -17.96
CA LYS A 72 -13.11 -10.49 -19.23
C LYS A 72 -11.64 -10.73 -19.54
N LEU A 73 -11.33 -11.89 -20.11
CA LEU A 73 -9.97 -12.17 -20.57
C LEU A 73 -9.63 -11.20 -21.71
N SER A 74 -8.60 -10.37 -21.48
CA SER A 74 -8.10 -9.38 -22.43
C SER A 74 -6.59 -9.25 -22.25
N ILE A 75 -5.90 -8.69 -23.25
CA ILE A 75 -4.46 -8.37 -23.15
C ILE A 75 -4.20 -7.45 -21.94
N LYS A 76 -5.14 -6.54 -21.64
CA LYS A 76 -5.06 -5.65 -20.47
C LYS A 76 -5.20 -6.42 -19.16
N ALA A 77 -6.12 -7.38 -19.08
CA ALA A 77 -6.28 -8.23 -17.89
C ALA A 77 -5.01 -9.06 -17.62
N VAL A 78 -4.42 -9.65 -18.66
CA VAL A 78 -3.16 -10.40 -18.54
C VAL A 78 -2.01 -9.49 -18.10
N SER A 79 -1.88 -8.31 -18.72
CA SER A 79 -0.86 -7.33 -18.33
C SER A 79 -1.02 -6.87 -16.88
N ALA A 80 -2.25 -6.59 -16.42
CA ALA A 80 -2.53 -6.21 -15.04
C ALA A 80 -2.18 -7.34 -14.05
N ALA A 81 -2.45 -8.60 -14.41
CA ALA A 81 -2.08 -9.76 -13.59
C ALA A 81 -0.56 -9.95 -13.50
N LEU A 82 0.17 -9.80 -14.61
CA LEU A 82 1.64 -9.86 -14.62
C LEU A 82 2.26 -8.74 -13.77
N ASN A 83 1.73 -7.52 -13.91
CA ASN A 83 2.14 -6.39 -13.07
C ASN A 83 1.85 -6.65 -11.59
N PHE A 84 0.68 -7.18 -11.26
CA PHE A 84 0.34 -7.57 -9.89
C PHE A 84 1.38 -8.55 -9.31
N VAL A 85 1.71 -9.62 -10.05
CA VAL A 85 2.71 -10.62 -9.60
C VAL A 85 4.07 -9.97 -9.40
N ARG A 86 4.51 -9.11 -10.33
CA ARG A 86 5.79 -8.37 -10.23
C ARG A 86 5.84 -7.50 -8.98
N GLU A 87 4.81 -6.67 -8.76
CA GLU A 87 4.76 -5.77 -7.61
C GLU A 87 4.60 -6.52 -6.29
N PHE A 88 3.84 -7.62 -6.27
CA PHE A 88 3.75 -8.52 -5.13
C PHE A 88 5.13 -9.08 -4.75
N LEU A 89 5.89 -9.60 -5.71
CA LEU A 89 7.24 -10.13 -5.45
C LEU A 89 8.19 -9.05 -4.92
N ARG A 90 8.08 -7.82 -5.45
CA ARG A 90 8.85 -6.65 -5.01
C ARG A 90 8.54 -6.27 -3.56
N ILE A 91 7.25 -6.17 -3.19
CA ILE A 91 6.85 -5.87 -1.81
C ILE A 91 7.20 -7.02 -0.86
N ARG A 92 7.01 -8.28 -1.29
CA ARG A 92 7.41 -9.44 -0.49
C ARG A 92 8.90 -9.41 -0.18
N SER A 93 9.75 -9.10 -1.16
CA SER A 93 11.20 -8.95 -0.96
C SER A 93 11.52 -7.79 -0.01
N LEU A 94 10.87 -6.64 -0.20
CA LEU A 94 11.02 -5.48 0.66
C LEU A 94 10.64 -5.78 2.13
N PHE A 95 9.54 -6.50 2.34
CA PHE A 95 9.06 -6.92 3.66
C PHE A 95 9.93 -8.02 4.28
N ALA A 96 10.45 -8.96 3.48
CA ALA A 96 11.37 -9.97 3.98
C ALA A 96 12.67 -9.34 4.51
N LYS A 97 13.15 -8.27 3.87
CA LYS A 97 14.37 -7.55 4.29
C LYS A 97 14.15 -6.66 5.52
N ASN A 98 13.05 -5.91 5.57
CA ASN A 98 12.83 -4.88 6.59
C ASN A 98 11.92 -5.31 7.74
N ARG A 99 11.03 -6.27 7.46
CA ARG A 99 10.00 -6.83 8.34
C ARG A 99 9.27 -5.77 9.18
N PRO A 100 8.34 -5.00 8.59
CA PRO A 100 7.54 -4.04 9.34
C PRO A 100 6.78 -4.73 10.48
N ARG A 101 6.50 -3.96 11.53
CA ARG A 101 5.74 -4.39 12.71
C ARG A 101 4.25 -4.55 12.39
N ALA A 102 3.72 -3.72 11.50
CA ALA A 102 2.35 -3.80 11.04
C ALA A 102 2.16 -3.17 9.65
N VAL A 103 1.08 -3.58 8.98
CA VAL A 103 0.56 -2.96 7.75
C VAL A 103 -0.85 -2.44 7.99
N ILE A 104 -1.18 -1.26 7.48
CA ILE A 104 -2.54 -0.70 7.52
C ILE A 104 -2.97 -0.38 6.10
N ALA A 105 -4.02 -1.03 5.62
CA ALA A 105 -4.55 -0.87 4.27
C ALA A 105 -5.87 -0.11 4.29
N PHE A 106 -6.00 0.90 3.42
CA PHE A 106 -7.19 1.76 3.32
C PHE A 106 -7.98 1.54 2.02
N GLY A 107 -7.60 0.55 1.20
CA GLY A 107 -8.26 0.26 -0.06
C GLY A 107 -7.49 0.74 -1.30
N GLY A 108 -8.08 0.47 -2.47
CA GLY A 108 -7.42 0.61 -3.77
C GLY A 108 -6.59 -0.62 -4.17
N TYR A 109 -6.37 -0.78 -5.48
CA TYR A 109 -5.69 -1.96 -6.03
C TYR A 109 -4.27 -2.17 -5.49
N VAL A 110 -3.62 -1.10 -5.01
CA VAL A 110 -2.31 -1.17 -4.36
C VAL A 110 -2.30 -1.98 -3.07
N CYS A 111 -3.42 -2.02 -2.35
CA CYS A 111 -3.49 -2.76 -1.10
C CYS A 111 -3.42 -4.28 -1.33
N ALA A 112 -3.84 -4.78 -2.50
CA ALA A 112 -3.87 -6.21 -2.77
C ALA A 112 -2.48 -6.89 -2.72
N PRO A 113 -1.45 -6.46 -3.48
CA PRO A 113 -0.12 -7.07 -3.36
C PRO A 113 0.53 -6.83 -2.00
N VAL A 114 0.22 -5.70 -1.35
CA VAL A 114 0.78 -5.34 -0.04
C VAL A 114 0.23 -6.24 1.07
N LEU A 115 -1.09 -6.42 1.13
CA LEU A 115 -1.75 -7.32 2.09
C LEU A 115 -1.38 -8.78 1.83
N ALA A 116 -1.31 -9.20 0.56
CA ALA A 116 -0.86 -10.55 0.21
C ALA A 116 0.56 -10.84 0.72
N ALA A 117 1.49 -9.89 0.54
CA ALA A 117 2.85 -10.01 1.06
C ALA A 117 2.89 -10.04 2.59
N ALA A 118 2.12 -9.18 3.27
CA ALA A 118 2.01 -9.18 4.72
C ALA A 118 1.51 -10.52 5.26
N ARG A 119 0.42 -11.04 4.66
CA ARG A 119 -0.19 -12.32 5.02
C ARG A 119 0.79 -13.49 4.89
N ILE A 120 1.47 -13.60 3.75
CA ILE A 120 2.42 -14.70 3.48
C ILE A 120 3.61 -14.67 4.45
N LEU A 121 4.06 -13.49 4.86
CA LEU A 121 5.19 -13.32 5.78
C LEU A 121 4.78 -13.31 7.27
N GLY A 122 3.50 -13.50 7.58
CA GLY A 122 2.99 -13.47 8.96
C GLY A 122 3.15 -12.11 9.63
N ILE A 123 3.12 -11.02 8.86
CA ILE A 123 3.18 -9.65 9.37
C ILE A 123 1.75 -9.23 9.76
N PRO A 124 1.52 -8.71 10.98
CA PRO A 124 0.21 -8.20 11.38
C PRO A 124 -0.30 -7.14 10.41
N TYR A 125 -1.56 -7.24 9.99
CA TYR A 125 -2.17 -6.26 9.09
C TYR A 125 -3.58 -5.89 9.51
N PHE A 126 -3.95 -4.65 9.22
CA PHE A 126 -5.25 -4.06 9.50
C PHE A 126 -5.85 -3.53 8.21
N ILE A 127 -7.16 -3.70 8.05
CA ILE A 127 -7.91 -3.18 6.90
C ILE A 127 -8.89 -2.15 7.43
N HIS A 128 -8.82 -0.94 6.88
CA HIS A 128 -9.80 0.11 7.08
C HIS A 128 -10.68 0.22 5.85
N GLU A 129 -11.95 -0.12 6.00
CA GLU A 129 -12.98 0.09 4.98
C GLU A 129 -13.74 1.38 5.32
N GLN A 130 -13.71 2.36 4.41
CA GLN A 130 -14.44 3.62 4.58
C GLN A 130 -15.85 3.55 4.00
N ASN A 131 -16.09 2.59 3.10
CA ASN A 131 -17.34 2.46 2.38
C ASN A 131 -18.36 1.66 3.18
N THR A 132 -19.64 1.94 2.95
CA THR A 132 -20.76 1.16 3.49
C THR A 132 -20.83 -0.25 2.90
N VAL A 133 -20.30 -0.44 1.69
CA VAL A 133 -20.16 -1.75 1.03
C VAL A 133 -18.68 -2.06 0.84
N ALA A 134 -18.23 -3.18 1.41
CA ALA A 134 -16.84 -3.57 1.34
C ALA A 134 -16.35 -3.78 -0.10
N GLY A 135 -15.27 -3.08 -0.46
CA GLY A 135 -14.60 -3.20 -1.74
C GLY A 135 -13.90 -4.55 -1.91
N LEU A 136 -13.65 -4.97 -3.15
CA LEU A 136 -13.10 -6.30 -3.47
C LEU A 136 -11.79 -6.61 -2.72
N VAL A 137 -10.92 -5.62 -2.58
CA VAL A 137 -9.61 -5.77 -1.93
C VAL A 137 -9.73 -6.02 -0.41
N ASN A 138 -10.84 -5.59 0.20
CA ASN A 138 -11.08 -5.74 1.64
C ASN A 138 -11.79 -7.05 2.00
N ARG A 139 -12.04 -7.92 1.01
CA ARG A 139 -12.61 -9.27 1.18
C ARG A 139 -11.55 -10.39 1.06
N LEU A 140 -10.27 -10.03 0.95
CA LEU A 140 -9.14 -10.94 0.78
C LEU A 140 -8.64 -11.55 2.09
#